data_AF-A0A7J6S946-F1
#
_entry.id   AF-A0A7J6S946-F1
#
_cell.length_a   1.000
_cell.length_b   1.000
_cell.length_c   1.000
_cell.angle_alpha   90.00
_cell.angle_beta   90.00
_cell.angle_gamma   90.00
#
_symmetry.space_group_name_H-M   'P 1'
#
loop_
_entity.id
_entity.type
_entity.pdbx_description
1 polymer ?
#
loop_
_entity_poly.entity_id
_entity_poly.type
_entity_poly.pdbx_seq_one_letter_code
_entity_poly.pdbx_strand_id
1 'polypeptide(L)'
;VCPRLNDALNEFYDSPEAKDRVDRSKFERAFMGLTTGRPEDFSTNDPRDMEHLYSGLYDCMTSHVCSTVPSEPKNVPLGLGTSSPLFERVEEDATFWLNNRYGTTEELKRLAYGPLIGDILDDLSIPGRRFSLYLGHDTGPANSLTDTLKLTWLDSGNACAKYWPPFGTTLVLEIYSDNQTRWIYNGRVTSVEAIEECRGKSLCNYDSLYEYMATIVPNEFECKGIPEPRRGGLRG
;
A
#
# COMPACT_ATOMS: atom_id res chain seq x y z
N VAL A 1 3.72 -11.65 14.56
CA VAL A 1 4.69 -10.66 14.05
C VAL A 1 5.74 -11.40 13.26
N CYS A 2 6.02 -10.96 12.03
CA CYS A 2 6.96 -11.58 11.09
C CYS A 2 8.32 -10.86 11.20
N PRO A 3 9.33 -11.39 11.90
CA PRO A 3 10.60 -10.69 12.10
C PRO A 3 11.28 -10.25 10.81
N ARG A 4 11.23 -11.09 9.76
CA ARG A 4 11.84 -10.81 8.46
C ARG A 4 11.33 -9.52 7.80
N LEU A 5 10.09 -9.11 8.08
CA LEU A 5 9.54 -7.87 7.53
C LEU A 5 10.36 -6.64 7.96
N ASN A 6 10.81 -6.60 9.21
CA ASN A 6 11.59 -5.47 9.71
C ASN A 6 12.99 -5.44 9.05
N ASP A 7 13.59 -6.61 8.86
CA ASP A 7 14.88 -6.73 8.18
C ASP A 7 14.78 -6.32 6.70
N ALA A 8 13.73 -6.77 6.00
CA ALA A 8 13.47 -6.41 4.61
C ALA A 8 13.19 -4.90 4.45
N LEU A 9 12.52 -4.28 5.42
CA LEU A 9 12.33 -2.83 5.45
C LEU A 9 13.65 -2.09 5.65
N ASN A 10 14.52 -2.58 6.54
CA ASN A 10 15.85 -1.99 6.73
C ASN A 10 16.70 -2.08 5.46
N GLU A 11 16.66 -3.22 4.76
CA GLU A 11 17.30 -3.39 3.45
C GLU A 11 16.76 -2.39 2.42
N PHE A 12 15.44 -2.17 2.38
CA PHE A 12 14.85 -1.15 1.53
C PHE A 12 15.33 0.26 1.87
N TYR A 13 15.35 0.66 3.15
CA TYR A 13 15.82 1.98 3.55
C TYR A 13 17.29 2.23 3.20
N ASP A 14 18.10 1.18 3.11
CA ASP A 14 19.50 1.28 2.71
C ASP A 14 19.71 1.17 1.19
N SER A 15 18.65 0.90 0.42
CA SER A 15 18.70 0.70 -1.03
C SER A 15 18.99 1.99 -1.82
N PRO A 16 19.51 1.86 -3.07
CA PRO A 16 19.66 3.01 -3.97
C PRO A 16 18.34 3.71 -4.28
N GLU A 17 17.23 2.98 -4.38
CA GLU A 17 15.91 3.54 -4.68
C GLU A 17 15.43 4.49 -3.58
N ALA A 18 15.50 4.05 -2.33
CA ALA A 18 15.10 4.88 -1.18
C ALA A 18 15.95 6.15 -1.08
N LYS A 19 17.28 6.02 -1.25
CA LYS A 19 18.22 7.15 -1.24
C LYS A 19 17.97 8.13 -2.38
N ASP A 20 17.75 7.62 -3.60
CA ASP A 20 17.43 8.44 -4.77
C ASP A 20 16.12 9.21 -4.61
N ARG A 21 15.09 8.58 -4.04
CA ARG A 21 13.82 9.25 -3.74
C ARG A 21 13.99 10.37 -2.71
N VAL A 22 14.77 10.12 -1.65
CA VAL A 22 15.12 11.14 -0.65
C VAL A 22 15.88 12.31 -1.28
N ASP A 23 16.81 12.05 -2.19
CA ASP A 23 17.59 13.08 -2.86
C ASP A 23 16.71 13.96 -3.77
N ARG A 24 15.84 13.33 -4.57
CA ARG A 24 14.95 14.02 -5.51
C ARG A 24 13.95 14.95 -4.82
N SER A 25 13.52 14.63 -3.59
CA SER A 25 12.58 15.48 -2.86
C SER A 25 13.23 16.56 -1.98
N LYS A 26 14.56 16.73 -1.97
CA LYS A 26 15.25 17.73 -1.14
C LYS A 26 14.72 19.16 -1.26
N PHE A 27 14.55 19.64 -2.49
CA PHE A 27 14.08 21.02 -2.72
C PHE A 27 12.64 21.20 -2.23
N GLU A 28 11.80 20.20 -2.47
CA GLU A 28 10.43 20.18 -2.00
C GLU A 28 10.37 20.19 -0.47
N ARG A 29 11.11 19.29 0.18
CA ARG A 29 11.18 19.23 1.64
C ARG A 29 11.65 20.54 2.25
N ALA A 30 12.65 21.19 1.66
CA ALA A 30 13.07 22.52 2.11
C ALA A 30 11.92 23.55 2.05
N PHE A 31 11.13 23.55 0.98
CA PHE A 31 9.97 24.43 0.86
C PHE A 31 8.86 24.07 1.87
N MET A 32 8.59 22.78 2.08
CA MET A 32 7.65 22.31 3.10
C MET A 32 8.07 22.75 4.50
N GLY A 33 9.34 22.60 4.84
CA GLY A 33 9.91 23.03 6.11
C GLY A 33 9.76 24.53 6.34
N LEU A 34 10.03 25.36 5.32
CA LEU A 34 9.81 26.81 5.41
C LEU A 34 8.32 27.16 5.59
N THR A 35 7.45 26.51 4.84
CA THR A 35 6.01 26.80 4.82
C THR A 35 5.31 26.37 6.11
N THR A 36 5.78 25.28 6.71
CA THR A 36 5.26 24.74 7.99
C THR A 36 5.95 25.34 9.22
N GLY A 37 7.02 26.14 9.05
CA GLY A 37 7.83 26.65 10.15
C GLY A 37 8.67 25.58 10.86
N ARG A 38 8.93 24.45 10.19
CA ARG A 38 9.65 23.28 10.72
C ARG A 38 10.88 22.92 9.86
N PRO A 39 11.78 23.85 9.52
CA PRO A 39 12.87 23.58 8.57
C PRO A 39 13.82 22.46 9.00
N GLU A 40 14.03 22.26 10.30
CA GLU A 40 14.90 21.21 10.84
C GLU A 40 14.35 19.81 10.54
N ASP A 41 13.05 19.58 10.82
CA ASP A 41 12.38 18.30 10.56
C ASP A 41 12.51 17.85 9.10
N PHE A 42 12.38 18.78 8.16
CA PHE A 42 12.39 18.47 6.73
C PHE A 42 13.81 18.43 6.11
N SER A 43 14.85 18.72 6.90
CA SER A 43 16.24 18.74 6.42
C SER A 43 16.94 17.37 6.46
N THR A 44 16.28 16.35 7.01
CA THR A 44 16.84 14.98 7.10
C THR A 44 17.11 14.37 5.71
N ASN A 45 18.12 13.51 5.66
CA ASN A 45 18.46 12.67 4.51
C ASN A 45 18.32 11.17 4.84
N ASP A 46 17.77 10.82 6.00
CA ASP A 46 17.50 9.42 6.34
C ASP A 46 16.19 8.98 5.69
N PRO A 47 16.20 7.95 4.82
CA PRO A 47 14.98 7.38 4.27
C PRO A 47 13.97 6.90 5.32
N ARG A 48 14.42 6.56 6.53
CA ARG A 48 13.57 6.08 7.63
C ARG A 48 12.62 7.16 8.16
N ASP A 49 13.03 8.42 8.07
CA ASP A 49 12.23 9.56 8.55
C ASP A 49 11.12 9.94 7.57
N MET A 50 11.22 9.52 6.30
CA MET A 50 10.37 10.03 5.23
C MET A 50 8.90 9.66 5.40
N GLU A 51 8.61 8.47 5.91
CA GLU A 51 7.23 8.04 6.13
C GLU A 51 6.52 8.98 7.07
N HIS A 52 7.04 9.19 8.28
CA HIS A 52 6.44 10.09 9.26
C HIS A 52 6.36 11.55 8.78
N LEU A 53 7.36 12.02 8.03
CA LEU A 53 7.35 13.40 7.51
C LEU A 53 6.23 13.63 6.51
N TYR A 54 6.08 12.72 5.54
CA TYR A 54 5.10 12.87 4.48
C TYR A 54 3.70 12.43 4.90
N SER A 55 3.56 11.28 5.56
CA SER A 55 2.26 10.74 5.98
C SER A 55 1.56 11.67 6.96
N GLY A 56 2.29 12.14 7.99
CA GLY A 56 1.75 13.06 8.98
C GLY A 56 1.37 14.41 8.38
N LEU A 57 2.17 14.95 7.46
CA LEU A 57 1.85 16.21 6.78
C LEU A 57 0.61 16.05 5.89
N TYR A 58 0.55 15.00 5.07
CA TYR A 58 -0.56 14.77 4.16
C TYR A 58 -1.87 14.47 4.90
N ASP A 59 -1.84 13.67 5.96
CA ASP A 59 -3.01 13.39 6.81
C ASP A 59 -3.55 14.68 7.43
N CYS A 60 -2.68 15.57 7.92
CA CYS A 60 -3.07 16.90 8.39
C CYS A 60 -3.69 17.74 7.27
N MET A 61 -3.07 17.79 6.09
CA MET A 61 -3.54 18.56 4.95
C MET A 61 -4.92 18.08 4.47
N THR A 62 -5.13 16.78 4.35
CA THR A 62 -6.38 16.17 3.87
C THR A 62 -7.49 16.23 4.90
N SER A 63 -7.20 16.07 6.19
CA SER A 63 -8.18 16.21 7.28
C SER A 63 -8.84 17.59 7.31
N HIS A 64 -8.10 18.64 6.92
CA HIS A 64 -8.65 20.00 6.78
C HIS A 64 -9.45 20.23 5.49
N VAL A 65 -9.22 19.42 4.45
CA VAL A 65 -9.93 19.50 3.17
C VAL A 65 -11.24 18.70 3.19
N CYS A 66 -11.21 17.50 3.79
CA CYS A 66 -12.32 16.55 3.86
C CYS A 66 -12.90 16.46 5.28
N SER A 67 -13.03 17.61 5.94
CA SER A 67 -13.42 17.64 7.34
C SER A 67 -14.87 17.17 7.52
N THR A 68 -15.06 15.99 8.11
CA THR A 68 -16.37 15.46 8.56
C THR A 68 -16.94 16.26 9.74
N VAL A 69 -16.11 17.11 10.35
CA VAL A 69 -16.46 18.19 11.29
C VAL A 69 -16.31 19.51 10.53
N PRO A 70 -17.15 20.54 10.70
CA PRO A 70 -16.96 21.82 10.03
C PRO A 70 -15.60 22.44 10.41
N SER A 71 -14.59 22.24 9.55
CA SER A 71 -13.32 22.95 9.64
C SER A 71 -13.29 23.87 8.43
N GLU A 72 -13.08 25.16 8.65
CA GLU A 72 -12.85 26.02 7.51
C GLU A 72 -11.53 25.58 6.87
N PRO A 73 -11.45 25.38 5.53
CA PRO A 73 -10.21 25.02 4.83
C PRO A 73 -9.09 26.10 4.92
N LYS A 74 -9.28 27.11 5.78
CA LYS A 74 -8.47 28.33 5.91
C LYS A 74 -7.17 28.16 6.71
N ASN A 75 -6.93 27.00 7.33
CA ASN A 75 -5.74 26.79 8.17
C ASN A 75 -4.61 26.01 7.49
N VAL A 76 -4.78 25.55 6.24
CA VAL A 76 -3.67 24.97 5.48
C VAL A 76 -2.75 26.11 5.03
N PRO A 77 -1.44 26.07 5.35
CA PRO A 77 -0.50 27.11 4.94
C PRO A 77 -0.53 27.38 3.43
N LEU A 78 -0.32 28.65 3.05
CA LEU A 78 -0.28 29.06 1.64
C LEU A 78 0.76 28.23 0.89
N GLY A 79 0.35 27.62 -0.24
CA GLY A 79 1.19 26.74 -1.03
C GLY A 79 1.06 25.25 -0.69
N LEU A 80 0.30 24.88 0.34
CA LEU A 80 0.00 23.48 0.68
C LEU A 80 -1.49 23.11 0.51
N GLY A 81 -2.34 24.00 0.00
CA GLY A 81 -3.74 23.67 -0.31
C GLY A 81 -3.89 22.82 -1.57
N THR A 82 -5.08 22.23 -1.78
CA THR A 82 -5.41 21.32 -2.90
C THR A 82 -5.19 21.89 -4.30
N SER A 83 -5.14 23.22 -4.45
CA SER A 83 -4.82 23.88 -5.72
C SER A 83 -3.33 24.01 -6.00
N SER A 84 -2.46 23.60 -5.06
CA SER A 84 -1.01 23.70 -5.18
C SER A 84 -0.44 22.44 -5.83
N PRO A 85 0.49 22.55 -6.81
CA PRO A 85 1.26 21.41 -7.30
C PRO A 85 2.05 20.68 -6.20
N LEU A 86 2.30 21.35 -5.08
CA LEU A 86 2.95 20.73 -3.92
C LEU A 86 2.02 19.74 -3.20
N PHE A 87 0.70 19.96 -3.20
CA PHE A 87 -0.24 19.04 -2.57
C PHE A 87 -0.17 17.65 -3.22
N GLU A 88 -0.19 17.61 -4.55
CA GLU A 88 -0.09 16.35 -5.32
C GLU A 88 1.24 15.64 -5.07
N ARG A 89 2.35 16.38 -4.97
CA ARG A 89 3.65 15.75 -4.69
C ARG A 89 3.76 15.21 -3.26
N VAL A 90 3.22 15.95 -2.28
CA VAL A 90 3.11 15.47 -0.91
C VAL A 90 2.25 14.21 -0.84
N GLU A 91 1.14 14.15 -1.57
CA GLU A 91 0.32 12.94 -1.68
C GLU A 91 1.10 11.76 -2.27
N GLU A 92 1.81 11.97 -3.38
CA GLU A 92 2.56 10.92 -4.07
C GLU A 92 3.67 10.34 -3.18
N ASP A 93 4.41 11.19 -2.48
CA ASP A 93 5.45 10.75 -1.56
C ASP A 93 4.88 10.14 -0.29
N ALA A 94 3.80 10.69 0.27
CA ALA A 94 3.16 10.11 1.44
C ALA A 94 2.55 8.74 1.14
N THR A 95 1.88 8.60 -0.01
CA THR A 95 1.37 7.31 -0.50
C THR A 95 2.51 6.32 -0.69
N PHE A 96 3.62 6.74 -1.28
CA PHE A 96 4.74 5.83 -1.44
C PHE A 96 5.35 5.40 -0.11
N TRP A 97 5.74 6.36 0.72
CA TRP A 97 6.46 6.06 1.94
C TRP A 97 5.58 5.32 2.95
N LEU A 98 4.28 5.59 3.04
CA LEU A 98 3.37 4.90 3.96
C LEU A 98 2.90 3.54 3.41
N ASN A 99 2.63 3.47 2.11
CA ASN A 99 1.92 2.34 1.51
C ASN A 99 2.78 1.61 0.47
N ASN A 100 3.18 2.27 -0.62
CA ASN A 100 3.77 1.56 -1.77
C ASN A 100 5.21 1.08 -1.54
N ARG A 101 5.88 1.50 -0.46
CA ARG A 101 7.22 0.97 -0.12
C ARG A 101 7.21 -0.56 0.03
N TYR A 102 6.10 -1.13 0.49
CA TYR A 102 5.94 -2.58 0.60
C TYR A 102 5.84 -3.28 -0.76
N GLY A 103 5.43 -2.59 -1.82
CA GLY A 103 5.35 -3.14 -3.19
C GLY A 103 6.66 -3.13 -3.97
N THR A 104 7.73 -2.54 -3.43
CA THR A 104 9.02 -2.33 -4.12
C THR A 104 9.76 -3.63 -4.43
N THR A 105 9.57 -4.67 -3.60
CA THR A 105 10.09 -6.01 -3.83
C THR A 105 9.00 -7.05 -3.61
N GLU A 106 9.10 -8.19 -4.30
CA GLU A 106 8.16 -9.29 -4.07
C GLU A 106 8.24 -9.83 -2.64
N GLU A 107 9.42 -9.80 -2.02
CA GLU A 107 9.57 -10.19 -0.62
C GLU A 107 8.80 -9.27 0.33
N LEU A 108 9.02 -7.94 0.25
CA LEU A 108 8.28 -6.99 1.08
C LEU A 108 6.77 -7.11 0.89
N LYS A 109 6.34 -7.28 -0.36
CA LYS A 109 4.92 -7.40 -0.72
C LYS A 109 4.31 -8.64 -0.06
N ARG A 110 4.97 -9.79 -0.18
CA ARG A 110 4.53 -11.04 0.44
C ARG A 110 4.48 -10.90 1.97
N LEU A 111 5.52 -10.38 2.59
CA LEU A 111 5.62 -10.28 4.05
C LEU A 111 4.63 -9.26 4.65
N ALA A 112 4.33 -8.16 3.94
CA ALA A 112 3.45 -7.10 4.42
C ALA A 112 1.97 -7.36 4.10
N TYR A 113 1.65 -7.75 2.86
CA TYR A 113 0.26 -7.89 2.40
C TYR A 113 -0.25 -9.33 2.43
N GLY A 114 0.66 -10.30 2.34
CA GLY A 114 0.31 -11.73 2.29
C GLY A 114 -0.52 -12.23 3.48
N PRO A 115 -0.34 -11.77 4.73
CA PRO A 115 -1.19 -12.18 5.85
C PRO A 115 -2.69 -11.90 5.61
N LEU A 116 -3.04 -10.67 5.18
CA LEU A 116 -4.43 -10.33 4.85
C LEU A 116 -4.94 -11.16 3.67
N ILE A 117 -4.11 -11.38 2.65
CA ILE A 117 -4.48 -12.18 1.49
C ILE A 117 -4.75 -13.64 1.89
N GLY A 118 -3.98 -14.17 2.84
CA GLY A 118 -4.23 -15.47 3.46
C GLY A 118 -5.60 -15.54 4.10
N ASP A 119 -5.95 -14.56 4.93
CA ASP A 119 -7.28 -14.49 5.57
C ASP A 119 -8.42 -14.45 4.52
N ILE A 120 -8.23 -13.71 3.42
CA ILE A 120 -9.19 -13.65 2.31
C ILE A 120 -9.33 -15.02 1.64
N LEU A 121 -8.22 -15.70 1.33
CA LEU A 121 -8.25 -17.02 0.70
C LEU A 121 -8.91 -18.07 1.60
N ASP A 122 -8.66 -18.01 2.91
CA ASP A 122 -9.31 -18.87 3.90
C ASP A 122 -10.82 -18.68 3.86
N ASP A 123 -11.30 -17.44 3.81
CA ASP A 123 -12.73 -17.12 3.71
C ASP A 123 -13.35 -17.59 2.38
N LEU A 124 -12.62 -17.44 1.27
CA LEU A 124 -13.04 -17.90 -0.06
C LEU A 124 -13.17 -19.43 -0.13
N SER A 125 -12.40 -20.15 0.69
CA SER A 125 -12.47 -21.61 0.78
C SER A 125 -13.69 -22.15 1.54
N ILE A 126 -14.41 -21.29 2.29
CA ILE A 126 -15.55 -21.71 3.13
C ILE A 126 -16.78 -22.00 2.26
N PRO A 127 -17.27 -23.26 2.21
CA PRO A 127 -18.44 -23.60 1.40
C PRO A 127 -19.69 -22.82 1.81
N GLY A 128 -20.36 -22.21 0.84
CA GLY A 128 -21.63 -21.51 1.05
C GLY A 128 -21.51 -20.10 1.64
N ARG A 129 -20.29 -19.61 1.90
CA ARG A 129 -20.05 -18.19 2.24
C ARG A 129 -20.54 -17.31 1.08
N ARG A 130 -21.39 -16.33 1.39
CA ARG A 130 -21.96 -15.39 0.40
C ARG A 130 -21.39 -13.98 0.51
N PHE A 131 -20.84 -13.63 1.66
CA PHE A 131 -20.35 -12.30 1.96
C PHE A 131 -19.33 -12.36 3.09
N SER A 132 -18.21 -11.66 2.88
CA SER A 132 -17.18 -11.38 3.88
C SER A 132 -16.87 -9.89 3.86
N LEU A 133 -16.69 -9.30 5.03
CA LEU A 133 -16.39 -7.88 5.18
C LEU A 133 -15.08 -7.70 5.94
N TYR A 134 -14.15 -7.02 5.31
CA TYR A 134 -12.87 -6.64 5.88
C TYR A 134 -12.89 -5.13 6.14
N LEU A 135 -12.88 -4.75 7.42
CA LEU A 135 -12.78 -3.36 7.84
C LEU A 135 -11.37 -3.12 8.37
N GLY A 136 -10.71 -2.07 7.87
CA GLY A 136 -9.37 -1.72 8.31
C GLY A 136 -8.98 -0.32 7.85
N HIS A 137 -7.71 -0.16 7.56
CA HIS A 137 -7.10 1.12 7.25
C HIS A 137 -6.82 1.26 5.74
N ASP A 138 -6.40 2.45 5.35
CA ASP A 138 -5.78 2.73 4.05
C ASP A 138 -4.62 1.78 3.71
N THR A 139 -3.72 1.52 4.67
CA THR A 139 -2.59 0.59 4.54
C THR A 139 -3.03 -0.85 4.20
N GLY A 140 -4.20 -1.24 4.67
CA GLY A 140 -4.85 -2.53 4.40
C GLY A 140 -6.24 -2.58 5.01
N PRO A 141 -7.30 -2.96 4.26
CA PRO A 141 -7.24 -3.76 3.02
C PRO A 141 -6.97 -3.03 1.71
N ALA A 142 -7.22 -1.73 1.64
CA ALA A 142 -7.29 -1.01 0.37
C ALA A 142 -5.96 -1.05 -0.40
N ASN A 143 -4.88 -0.53 0.18
CA ASN A 143 -3.60 -0.49 -0.52
C ASN A 143 -3.02 -1.89 -0.76
N SER A 144 -3.14 -2.77 0.23
CA SER A 144 -2.61 -4.15 0.12
C SER A 144 -3.14 -4.86 -1.12
N LEU A 145 -4.44 -4.72 -1.42
CA LEU A 145 -5.06 -5.36 -2.57
C LEU A 145 -4.82 -4.59 -3.88
N THR A 146 -4.91 -3.25 -3.87
CA THR A 146 -4.68 -2.46 -5.10
C THR A 146 -3.24 -2.59 -5.60
N ASP A 147 -2.26 -2.59 -4.70
CA ASP A 147 -0.84 -2.73 -5.04
C ASP A 147 -0.50 -4.18 -5.43
N THR A 148 -0.96 -5.18 -4.66
CA THR A 148 -0.70 -6.59 -4.96
C THR A 148 -1.24 -7.01 -6.33
N LEU A 149 -2.50 -6.70 -6.60
CA LEU A 149 -3.15 -7.08 -7.85
C LEU A 149 -2.85 -6.11 -9.00
N LYS A 150 -2.07 -5.05 -8.72
CA LYS A 150 -1.77 -3.95 -9.64
C LYS A 150 -3.05 -3.41 -10.28
N LEU A 151 -4.06 -3.14 -9.47
CA LEU A 151 -5.36 -2.72 -9.97
C LEU A 151 -5.23 -1.41 -10.75
N THR A 152 -5.90 -1.33 -11.90
CA THR A 152 -6.05 -0.11 -12.70
C THR A 152 -7.52 0.19 -12.91
N TRP A 153 -7.92 1.46 -12.91
CA TRP A 153 -9.30 1.79 -13.31
C TRP A 153 -9.45 1.63 -14.83
N LEU A 154 -10.46 0.90 -15.29
CA LEU A 154 -10.62 0.58 -16.72
C LEU A 154 -10.91 1.80 -17.61
N ASP A 155 -11.59 2.80 -17.05
CA ASP A 155 -11.97 4.02 -17.77
C ASP A 155 -10.78 4.98 -17.99
N SER A 156 -9.76 4.95 -17.13
CA SER A 156 -8.61 5.85 -17.22
C SER A 156 -7.26 5.15 -17.47
N GLY A 157 -7.15 3.85 -17.20
CA GLY A 157 -5.89 3.11 -17.20
C GLY A 157 -4.93 3.48 -16.06
N ASN A 158 -5.33 4.37 -15.15
CA ASN A 158 -4.48 4.79 -14.04
C ASN A 158 -4.43 3.71 -12.96
N ALA A 159 -3.24 3.49 -12.39
CA ALA A 159 -3.05 2.60 -11.24
C ALA A 159 -3.83 3.10 -10.02
N CYS A 160 -4.56 2.18 -9.39
CA CYS A 160 -5.37 2.44 -8.21
C CYS A 160 -4.53 2.75 -6.97
N ALA A 161 -3.35 2.13 -6.84
CA ALA A 161 -2.39 2.37 -5.77
C ALA A 161 -1.54 3.65 -5.99
N LYS A 162 -1.77 4.41 -7.08
CA LYS A 162 -1.05 5.66 -7.32
C LYS A 162 -1.37 6.72 -6.25
N TYR A 163 -2.60 6.71 -5.74
CA TYR A 163 -3.13 7.71 -4.82
C TYR A 163 -3.42 7.08 -3.47
N TRP A 164 -3.36 7.88 -2.42
CA TRP A 164 -3.71 7.44 -1.08
C TRP A 164 -5.20 7.03 -1.08
N PRO A 165 -5.58 5.85 -0.56
CA PRO A 165 -6.97 5.48 -0.43
C PRO A 165 -7.81 6.54 0.32
N PRO A 166 -8.85 7.13 -0.29
CA PRO A 166 -9.67 8.14 0.38
C PRO A 166 -10.48 7.56 1.54
N PHE A 167 -10.98 8.45 2.41
CA PHE A 167 -11.90 8.06 3.49
C PHE A 167 -13.13 7.31 2.95
N GLY A 168 -13.52 6.24 3.64
CA GLY A 168 -14.64 5.40 3.22
C GLY A 168 -14.37 4.58 1.95
N THR A 169 -13.09 4.40 1.59
CA THR A 169 -12.70 3.54 0.47
C THR A 169 -13.39 2.19 0.56
N THR A 170 -14.02 1.81 -0.54
CA THR A 170 -14.69 0.53 -0.71
C THR A 170 -14.06 -0.21 -1.87
N LEU A 171 -13.53 -1.38 -1.59
CA LEU A 171 -13.02 -2.32 -2.58
C LEU A 171 -13.86 -3.60 -2.51
N VAL A 172 -14.48 -3.99 -3.63
CA VAL A 172 -15.39 -5.13 -3.70
C VAL A 172 -14.85 -6.15 -4.70
N LEU A 173 -14.67 -7.39 -4.24
CA LEU A 173 -14.50 -8.56 -5.09
C LEU A 173 -15.87 -9.23 -5.26
N GLU A 174 -16.37 -9.25 -6.48
CA GLU A 174 -17.56 -10.02 -6.84
C GLU A 174 -17.13 -11.33 -7.49
N ILE A 175 -17.78 -12.43 -7.10
CA ILE A 175 -17.52 -13.77 -7.64
C ILE A 175 -18.81 -14.29 -8.26
N TYR A 176 -18.71 -14.69 -9.52
CA TYR A 176 -19.83 -15.14 -10.33
C TYR A 176 -19.87 -16.66 -10.44
N SER A 177 -21.05 -17.21 -10.75
CA SER A 177 -21.26 -18.66 -10.85
C SER A 177 -20.54 -19.33 -12.02
N ASP A 178 -20.08 -18.56 -13.00
CA ASP A 178 -19.38 -19.01 -14.21
C ASP A 178 -17.85 -18.88 -14.07
N ASN A 179 -17.34 -18.93 -12.83
CA ASN A 179 -15.90 -18.88 -12.53
C ASN A 179 -15.22 -17.57 -12.94
N GLN A 180 -15.98 -16.48 -12.94
CA GLN A 180 -15.48 -15.12 -13.19
C GLN A 180 -15.48 -14.30 -11.91
N THR A 181 -14.62 -13.29 -11.89
CA THR A 181 -14.52 -12.30 -10.82
C THR A 181 -14.45 -10.89 -11.38
N ARG A 182 -14.88 -9.92 -10.57
CA ARG A 182 -14.74 -8.49 -10.87
C ARG A 182 -14.30 -7.74 -9.62
N TRP A 183 -13.36 -6.84 -9.79
CA TRP A 183 -12.99 -5.87 -8.76
C TRP A 183 -13.66 -4.51 -9.05
N ILE A 184 -14.22 -3.91 -8.00
CA ILE A 184 -14.80 -2.58 -8.01
C ILE A 184 -14.13 -1.76 -6.92
N TYR A 185 -13.52 -0.63 -7.28
CA TYR A 185 -12.92 0.32 -6.36
C TYR A 185 -13.70 1.64 -6.40
N ASN A 186 -14.35 1.99 -5.29
CA ASN A 186 -15.16 3.20 -5.12
C ASN A 186 -16.21 3.36 -6.24
N GLY A 187 -16.90 2.25 -6.54
CA GLY A 187 -17.95 2.20 -7.57
C GLY A 187 -17.45 2.13 -9.01
N ARG A 188 -16.12 2.11 -9.25
CA ARG A 188 -15.52 2.03 -10.59
C ARG A 188 -14.91 0.65 -10.81
N VAL A 189 -15.11 0.08 -12.00
CA VAL A 189 -14.58 -1.23 -12.36
C VAL A 189 -13.07 -1.13 -12.60
N THR A 190 -12.33 -2.10 -12.06
CA THR A 190 -10.87 -2.17 -12.22
C THR A 190 -10.45 -3.40 -13.01
N SER A 191 -9.28 -3.31 -13.64
CA SER A 191 -8.58 -4.46 -14.20
C SER A 191 -7.52 -5.00 -13.24
N VAL A 192 -7.25 -6.30 -13.31
CA VAL A 192 -6.19 -6.97 -12.53
C VAL A 192 -4.96 -7.11 -13.42
N GLU A 193 -3.99 -6.20 -13.27
CA GLU A 193 -2.84 -6.17 -14.17
C GLU A 193 -1.74 -7.17 -13.81
N ALA A 194 -1.76 -7.67 -12.57
CA ALA A 194 -0.79 -8.64 -12.10
C ALA A 194 -0.89 -10.00 -12.82
N ILE A 195 -2.05 -10.32 -13.40
CA ILE A 195 -2.36 -11.59 -14.05
C ILE A 195 -2.53 -11.33 -15.55
N GLU A 196 -1.69 -11.95 -16.39
CA GLU A 196 -1.57 -11.63 -17.82
C GLU A 196 -2.90 -11.76 -18.57
N GLU A 197 -3.65 -12.82 -18.33
CA GLU A 197 -4.94 -13.06 -18.96
C GLU A 197 -6.05 -12.11 -18.49
N CYS A 198 -5.85 -11.35 -17.41
CA CYS A 198 -6.83 -10.42 -16.84
C CYS A 198 -6.56 -8.95 -17.20
N ARG A 199 -5.37 -8.64 -17.76
CA ARG A 199 -4.96 -7.27 -18.14
C ARG A 199 -5.93 -6.60 -19.09
N GLY A 200 -6.29 -5.35 -18.78
CA GLY A 200 -7.23 -4.54 -19.57
C GLY A 200 -8.67 -5.09 -19.65
N LYS A 201 -9.03 -6.10 -18.84
CA LYS A 201 -10.38 -6.70 -18.80
C LYS A 201 -11.12 -6.33 -17.53
N SER A 202 -12.45 -6.31 -17.61
CA SER A 202 -13.38 -6.13 -16.48
C SER A 202 -13.67 -7.39 -15.69
N LEU A 203 -13.35 -8.55 -16.26
CA LEU A 203 -13.56 -9.85 -15.65
C LEU A 203 -12.25 -10.63 -15.66
N CYS A 204 -11.96 -11.30 -14.55
CA CYS A 204 -10.80 -12.16 -14.38
C CYS A 204 -11.29 -13.58 -14.04
N ASN A 205 -10.60 -14.61 -14.52
CA ASN A 205 -10.94 -15.98 -14.12
C ASN A 205 -10.67 -16.15 -12.61
N TYR A 206 -11.63 -16.74 -11.88
CA TYR A 206 -11.54 -16.89 -10.44
C TYR A 206 -10.39 -17.81 -10.03
N ASP A 207 -10.18 -18.93 -10.71
CA ASP A 207 -9.10 -19.86 -10.40
C ASP A 207 -7.74 -19.17 -10.61
N SER A 208 -7.54 -18.45 -11.72
CA SER A 208 -6.34 -17.64 -11.96
C SER A 208 -6.09 -16.61 -10.86
N LEU A 209 -7.15 -15.90 -10.41
CA LEU A 209 -7.05 -14.92 -9.32
C LEU A 209 -6.64 -15.60 -8.01
N TYR A 210 -7.30 -16.72 -7.67
CA TYR A 210 -7.03 -17.47 -6.46
C TYR A 210 -5.59 -18.01 -6.44
N GLU A 211 -5.15 -18.63 -7.54
CA GLU A 211 -3.78 -19.14 -7.69
C GLU A 211 -2.75 -18.02 -7.55
N TYR A 212 -2.95 -16.88 -8.21
CA TYR A 212 -2.08 -15.72 -8.07
C TYR A 212 -2.01 -15.23 -6.63
N MET A 213 -3.17 -15.03 -5.98
CA MET A 213 -3.22 -14.56 -4.58
C MET A 213 -2.54 -15.53 -3.62
N ALA A 214 -2.66 -16.85 -3.85
CA ALA A 214 -1.96 -17.86 -3.07
C ALA A 214 -0.43 -17.72 -3.19
N THR A 215 0.09 -17.27 -4.35
CA THR A 215 1.51 -16.95 -4.53
C THR A 215 1.96 -15.67 -3.82
N ILE A 216 1.10 -14.97 -3.08
CA ILE A 216 1.48 -13.80 -2.28
C ILE A 216 1.57 -14.13 -0.79
N VAL A 217 0.98 -15.25 -0.36
CA VAL A 217 1.02 -15.68 1.04
C VAL A 217 2.43 -16.18 1.39
N PRO A 218 3.12 -15.59 2.38
CA PRO A 218 4.42 -16.06 2.84
C PRO A 218 4.24 -17.34 3.66
N ASN A 219 5.18 -18.27 3.50
CA ASN A 219 5.27 -19.42 4.38
C ASN A 219 5.95 -19.05 5.71
N GLU A 220 5.87 -19.96 6.69
CA GLU A 220 6.42 -19.72 8.03
C GLU A 220 7.94 -19.48 8.02
N PHE A 221 8.69 -20.13 7.11
CA PHE A 221 10.14 -19.99 7.00
C PHE A 221 10.55 -18.63 6.45
N GLU A 222 9.81 -18.08 5.49
CA GLU A 222 10.03 -16.72 4.99
C GLU A 222 9.88 -15.70 6.12
N CYS A 223 8.95 -15.92 7.06
CA CYS A 223 8.75 -15.00 8.17
C CYS A 223 9.71 -15.17 9.35
N LYS A 224 9.98 -16.42 9.76
CA LYS A 224 10.73 -16.73 11.00
C LYS A 224 12.20 -17.07 10.75
N GLY A 225 12.62 -17.22 9.50
CA GLY A 225 13.92 -17.76 9.12
C GLY A 225 13.95 -19.29 9.17
N ILE A 226 14.98 -19.88 8.56
CA ILE A 226 15.21 -21.33 8.63
C ILE A 226 15.64 -21.65 10.09
N PRO A 227 14.99 -22.60 10.78
CA PRO A 227 15.43 -23.04 12.10
C PRO A 227 16.88 -23.49 12.02
N GLU A 228 17.75 -22.95 12.88
CA GLU A 228 19.13 -23.46 12.95
C GLU A 228 19.09 -24.97 13.22
N PRO A 229 19.88 -25.79 12.51
CA PRO A 229 19.95 -27.20 12.80
C PRO A 229 20.39 -27.35 14.26
N ARG A 230 19.52 -27.96 15.08
CA ARG A 230 19.86 -28.32 16.47
C ARG A 230 21.15 -29.10 16.38
N ARG A 231 22.27 -28.50 16.82
CA ARG A 231 23.53 -29.23 16.98
C ARG A 231 23.26 -30.32 17.99
N GLY A 232 22.95 -31.52 17.48
CA GLY A 232 22.83 -32.73 18.27
C GLY A 232 24.16 -32.92 18.96
N GLY A 233 24.18 -32.66 20.27
CA GLY A 233 25.31 -32.98 21.11
C GLY A 233 25.49 -34.48 21.14
N LEU A 234 26.35 -34.99 20.27
CA LEU A 234 27.05 -36.25 20.51
C LEU A 234 28.03 -35.98 21.65
N ARG A 235 27.59 -36.16 22.88
CA ARG A 235 28.48 -36.46 24.00
C ARG A 235 28.97 -37.90 23.79
N GLY A 236 30.16 -38.03 23.23
CA GLY A 236 31.01 -39.22 23.42
C GLY A 236 31.69 -39.17 24.78
#